data_AF-A0A7V1AGE4-F1
#
_entry.id   AF-A0A7V1AGE4-F1
#
_cell.length_a   1.000
_cell.length_b   1.000
_cell.length_c   1.000
_cell.angle_alpha   90.00
_cell.angle_beta   90.00
_cell.angle_gamma   90.00
#
_symmetry.space_group_name_H-M   'P 1'
#
loop_
_entity.id
_entity.type
_entity.pdbx_description
1 polymer ?
#
loop_
_entity_poly.entity_id
_entity_poly.type
_entity_poly.pdbx_seq_one_letter_code
_entity_poly.pdbx_strand_id
1 'polypeptide(L)'
;MPERADIDGSHPLRKLFRSALDFGLKHNPTDKIEVADYIEEQILCEFIHTDNLYKIRDEEGRGLEDMADMLAEGNVLLNAESFQREFQVHKHIGDYTLFMLGMFPLNLSGKKGREFILGKLVVPGASLSEHYMLQGQRSYRIASEFTDGDIFLELSSNFLLYRNILELVRIYLESENKRALFKAKDVTGGTG
;
A
#
# COMPACT_ATOMS: atom_id res chain seq x y z
N MET A 1 -25.36 -8.10 -3.88
CA MET A 1 -24.11 -7.33 -3.67
C MET A 1 -24.29 -6.05 -4.44
N PRO A 2 -24.11 -4.85 -3.83
CA PRO A 2 -24.19 -3.63 -4.61
C PRO A 2 -23.00 -3.63 -5.58
N GLU A 3 -23.28 -3.30 -6.83
CA GLU A 3 -22.32 -3.13 -7.90
C GLU A 3 -21.25 -2.12 -7.45
N ARG A 4 -19.99 -2.55 -7.45
CA ARG A 4 -18.86 -1.73 -6.99
C ARG A 4 -18.77 -0.51 -7.88
N ALA A 5 -18.81 0.68 -7.28
CA ALA A 5 -18.57 1.91 -8.03
C ALA A 5 -17.08 1.97 -8.36
N ASP A 6 -16.68 1.31 -9.45
CA ASP A 6 -15.40 1.56 -10.08
C ASP A 6 -15.30 3.06 -10.30
N ILE A 7 -14.28 3.66 -9.69
CA ILE A 7 -14.05 5.09 -9.82
C ILE A 7 -13.71 5.31 -11.29
N ASP A 8 -14.60 5.97 -12.02
CA ASP A 8 -14.40 6.24 -13.45
C ASP A 8 -13.08 7.02 -13.68
N GLY A 9 -12.46 6.83 -14.85
CA GLY A 9 -11.18 7.48 -15.20
C GLY A 9 -11.23 9.02 -15.13
N SER A 10 -12.42 9.62 -15.28
CA SER A 10 -12.60 11.07 -15.19
C SER A 10 -12.80 11.59 -13.76
N HIS A 11 -12.91 10.69 -12.77
CA HIS A 11 -13.27 11.02 -11.40
C HIS A 11 -12.27 11.99 -10.76
N PRO A 12 -12.72 13.04 -10.05
CA PRO A 12 -11.84 14.05 -9.46
C PRO A 12 -10.76 13.49 -8.53
N LEU A 13 -11.06 12.41 -7.79
CA LEU A 13 -10.06 11.76 -6.92
C LEU A 13 -8.90 11.14 -7.71
N ARG A 14 -9.16 10.55 -8.89
CA ARG A 14 -8.08 10.01 -9.74
C ARG A 14 -7.16 11.12 -10.22
N LYS A 15 -7.74 12.25 -10.66
CA LYS A 15 -6.94 13.42 -11.07
C LYS A 15 -6.08 13.96 -9.93
N LEU A 16 -6.62 13.97 -8.70
CA LEU A 16 -5.88 14.37 -7.51
C LEU A 16 -4.73 13.40 -7.22
N PHE A 17 -4.99 12.09 -7.26
CA PHE A 17 -3.96 11.07 -7.04
C PHE A 17 -2.87 11.10 -8.10
N ARG A 18 -3.23 11.26 -9.38
CA ARG A 18 -2.27 11.46 -10.46
C ARG A 18 -1.39 12.69 -10.21
N SER A 19 -1.99 13.82 -9.86
CA SER A 19 -1.23 15.05 -9.56
C SER A 19 -0.29 14.87 -8.37
N ALA A 20 -0.71 14.13 -7.34
CA ALA A 20 0.11 13.82 -6.18
C ALA A 20 1.24 12.83 -6.51
N LEU A 21 0.97 11.83 -7.36
CA LEU A 21 1.95 10.86 -7.82
C LEU A 21 2.99 11.51 -8.72
N ASP A 22 2.57 12.35 -9.66
CA ASP A 22 3.46 13.18 -10.49
C ASP A 22 4.39 14.03 -9.63
N PHE A 23 3.86 14.62 -8.55
CA PHE A 23 4.67 15.37 -7.59
C PHE A 23 5.73 14.48 -6.92
N GLY A 24 5.37 13.26 -6.51
CA GLY A 24 6.31 12.31 -5.93
C GLY A 24 7.40 11.87 -6.92
N LEU A 25 7.00 11.47 -8.13
CA LEU A 25 7.89 11.03 -9.21
C LEU A 25 8.86 12.13 -9.65
N LYS A 26 8.43 13.40 -9.65
CA LYS A 26 9.30 14.53 -9.98
C LYS A 26 10.50 14.65 -9.04
N HIS A 27 10.34 14.29 -7.77
CA HIS A 27 11.40 14.40 -6.76
C HIS A 27 12.14 13.09 -6.52
N ASN A 28 11.52 11.96 -6.84
CA ASN A 28 12.10 10.62 -6.78
C ASN A 28 11.86 9.93 -8.14
N PRO A 29 12.63 10.27 -9.19
CA PRO A 29 12.37 9.80 -10.54
C PRO A 29 12.63 8.29 -10.70
N THR A 30 11.84 7.65 -11.55
CA THR A 30 12.03 6.28 -12.05
C THR A 30 11.83 6.26 -13.57
N ASP A 31 12.55 5.39 -14.28
CA ASP A 31 12.35 5.12 -15.71
C ASP A 31 11.23 4.10 -15.97
N LYS A 32 10.67 3.52 -14.89
CA LYS A 32 9.68 2.43 -14.96
C LYS A 32 8.25 2.97 -14.96
N ILE A 33 7.79 3.38 -16.14
CA ILE A 33 6.44 3.93 -16.34
C ILE A 33 5.36 2.95 -15.84
N GLU A 34 5.52 1.66 -16.12
CA GLU A 34 4.54 0.64 -15.73
C GLU A 34 4.37 0.51 -14.20
N VAL A 35 5.41 0.86 -13.42
CA VAL A 35 5.32 0.88 -11.95
C VAL A 35 4.56 2.10 -11.47
N ALA A 36 4.69 3.25 -12.14
CA ALA A 36 3.90 4.43 -11.82
C ALA A 36 2.40 4.17 -12.05
N ASP A 37 2.05 3.58 -13.20
CA ASP A 37 0.67 3.19 -13.52
C ASP A 37 0.13 2.16 -12.51
N TYR A 38 0.96 1.19 -12.13
CA TYR A 38 0.62 0.22 -11.08
C TYR A 38 0.35 0.90 -9.74
N ILE A 39 1.17 1.87 -9.32
CA ILE A 39 0.97 2.60 -8.06
C ILE A 39 -0.32 3.43 -8.11
N GLU A 40 -0.63 4.10 -9.23
CA GLU A 40 -1.88 4.86 -9.38
C GLU A 40 -3.10 3.93 -9.25
N GLU A 41 -3.14 2.85 -10.03
CA GLU A 41 -4.32 2.00 -10.18
C GLU A 41 -4.46 0.98 -9.05
N GLN A 42 -3.41 0.22 -8.77
CA GLN A 42 -3.46 -0.96 -7.90
C GLN A 42 -3.18 -0.66 -6.43
N ILE A 43 -2.66 0.53 -6.13
CA ILE A 43 -2.32 0.93 -4.76
C ILE A 43 -3.18 2.12 -4.34
N LEU A 44 -3.05 3.27 -5.02
CA LEU A 44 -3.76 4.48 -4.61
C LEU A 44 -5.26 4.35 -4.83
N CYS A 45 -5.71 3.98 -6.04
CA CYS A 45 -7.13 3.86 -6.35
C CYS A 45 -7.79 2.65 -5.68
N GLU A 46 -7.15 1.48 -5.73
CA GLU A 46 -7.64 0.26 -5.08
C GLU A 46 -7.91 0.47 -3.59
N PHE A 47 -7.03 1.14 -2.84
CA PHE A 47 -7.18 1.33 -1.39
C PHE A 47 -7.98 2.57 -0.97
N ILE A 48 -8.66 3.25 -1.91
CA ILE A 48 -9.69 4.23 -1.55
C ILE A 48 -10.81 3.55 -0.75
N HIS A 49 -11.15 2.32 -1.13
CA HIS A 49 -12.12 1.51 -0.41
C HIS A 49 -11.43 0.76 0.71
N THR A 50 -11.72 1.11 1.96
CA THR A 50 -11.14 0.45 3.15
C THR A 50 -11.37 -1.06 3.13
N ASP A 51 -12.47 -1.55 2.54
CA ASP A 51 -12.73 -2.98 2.36
C ASP A 51 -11.64 -3.70 1.52
N ASN A 52 -10.96 -2.98 0.62
CA ASN A 52 -9.87 -3.53 -0.19
C ASN A 52 -8.56 -3.65 0.60
N LEU A 53 -8.42 -2.96 1.74
CA LEU A 53 -7.30 -3.17 2.66
C LEU A 53 -7.41 -4.52 3.38
N TYR A 54 -8.63 -5.02 3.59
CA TYR A 54 -8.93 -6.25 4.33
C TYR A 54 -9.51 -7.34 3.42
N LYS A 55 -9.08 -7.36 2.15
CA LYS A 55 -9.67 -8.23 1.12
C LYS A 55 -9.24 -9.69 1.23
N ILE A 56 -8.14 -9.97 1.93
CA ILE A 56 -7.76 -11.34 2.26
C ILE A 56 -8.66 -11.81 3.40
N ARG A 57 -9.29 -12.95 3.17
CA ARG A 57 -10.21 -13.59 4.12
C ARG A 57 -9.64 -14.91 4.59
N ASP A 58 -9.87 -15.23 5.85
CA ASP A 58 -9.63 -16.55 6.43
C ASP A 58 -10.67 -17.58 5.95
N GLU A 59 -10.50 -18.84 6.37
CA GLU A 59 -11.43 -19.95 6.08
C GLU A 59 -12.86 -19.70 6.59
N GLU A 60 -13.03 -18.83 7.60
CA GLU A 60 -14.32 -18.45 8.18
C GLU A 60 -14.92 -17.22 7.46
N GLY A 61 -14.24 -16.66 6.46
CA GLY A 61 -14.69 -15.53 5.66
C GLY A 61 -14.46 -14.16 6.29
N ARG A 62 -13.73 -14.06 7.42
CA ARG A 62 -13.40 -12.79 8.09
C ARG A 62 -12.25 -12.09 7.38
N GLY A 63 -12.36 -10.77 7.22
CA GLY A 63 -11.28 -9.96 6.66
C GLY A 63 -10.11 -9.87 7.63
N LEU A 64 -8.89 -10.07 7.15
CA LEU A 64 -7.71 -10.07 7.98
C LEU A 64 -7.16 -8.66 8.14
N GLU A 65 -7.25 -8.12 9.35
CA GLU A 65 -6.76 -6.77 9.68
C GLU A 65 -5.28 -6.76 10.09
N ASP A 66 -4.76 -7.90 10.58
CA ASP A 66 -3.37 -8.05 10.95
C ASP A 66 -2.55 -8.61 9.77
N MET A 67 -1.42 -7.97 9.48
CA MET A 67 -0.46 -8.46 8.47
C MET A 67 0.09 -9.83 8.85
N ALA A 68 0.22 -10.12 10.15
CA ALA A 68 0.56 -11.44 10.65
C ALA A 68 -0.41 -12.52 10.18
N ASP A 69 -1.71 -12.22 10.25
CA ASP A 69 -2.76 -13.14 9.82
C ASP A 69 -2.77 -13.25 8.28
N MET A 70 -2.61 -12.14 7.55
CA MET A 70 -2.47 -12.15 6.09
C MET A 70 -1.28 -13.01 5.61
N LEU A 71 -0.15 -12.96 6.33
CA LEU A 71 1.04 -13.76 6.04
C LEU A 71 0.82 -15.26 6.30
N ALA A 72 0.00 -15.62 7.28
CA ALA A 72 -0.33 -17.02 7.55
C ALA A 72 -1.14 -17.64 6.40
N GLU A 73 -2.07 -16.88 5.81
CA GLU A 73 -2.87 -17.32 4.66
C GLU A 73 -2.08 -17.42 3.34
N GLY A 74 -0.95 -16.72 3.22
CA GLY A 74 -0.13 -16.70 2.00
C GLY A 74 0.81 -17.88 1.83
N ASN A 75 0.97 -18.72 2.85
CA ASN A 75 1.94 -19.79 2.85
C ASN A 75 1.34 -21.08 2.25
N VAL A 76 1.89 -21.60 1.15
CA VAL A 76 1.51 -22.89 0.52
C VAL A 76 1.74 -24.08 1.45
N LEU A 77 2.65 -23.98 2.41
CA LEU A 77 2.85 -25.02 3.43
C LEU A 77 1.79 -24.99 4.54
N LEU A 78 0.86 -24.02 4.50
CA LEU A 78 -0.25 -23.87 5.45
C LEU A 78 -1.60 -23.94 4.70
N ASN A 79 -1.99 -22.91 3.94
CA ASN A 79 -3.38 -22.72 3.46
C ASN A 79 -3.54 -22.35 1.96
N ALA A 80 -2.49 -22.05 1.21
CA ALA A 80 -2.68 -21.60 -0.18
C ALA A 80 -3.05 -22.77 -1.12
N GLU A 81 -4.30 -22.78 -1.59
CA GLU A 81 -4.88 -23.83 -2.44
C GLU A 81 -4.31 -23.89 -3.87
N SER A 82 -3.55 -22.87 -4.31
CA SER A 82 -2.91 -22.82 -5.63
C SER A 82 -1.79 -21.78 -5.73
N PHE A 83 -0.89 -21.92 -6.72
CA PHE A 83 0.12 -20.90 -7.04
C PHE A 83 -0.48 -19.53 -7.38
N GLN A 84 -1.68 -19.51 -7.97
CA GLN A 84 -2.41 -18.26 -8.23
C GLN A 84 -2.83 -17.58 -6.91
N ARG A 85 -3.24 -18.37 -5.91
CA ARG A 85 -3.58 -17.85 -4.59
C ARG A 85 -2.36 -17.30 -3.87
N GLU A 86 -1.24 -18.04 -3.89
CA GLU A 86 0.04 -17.59 -3.33
C GLU A 86 0.49 -16.24 -3.95
N PHE A 87 0.45 -16.13 -5.28
CA PHE A 87 0.72 -14.87 -5.98
C PHE A 87 -0.18 -13.73 -5.51
N GLN A 88 -1.50 -13.95 -5.47
CA GLN A 88 -2.46 -12.92 -5.06
C GLN A 88 -2.24 -12.42 -3.64
N VAL A 89 -1.93 -13.34 -2.72
CA VAL A 89 -1.66 -12.98 -1.31
C VAL A 89 -0.36 -12.18 -1.21
N HIS A 90 0.73 -12.66 -1.83
CA HIS A 90 2.01 -11.95 -1.77
C HIS A 90 1.98 -10.60 -2.50
N LYS A 91 1.31 -10.50 -3.66
CA LYS A 91 1.02 -9.22 -4.30
C LYS A 91 0.33 -8.27 -3.32
N HIS A 92 -0.75 -8.72 -2.68
CA HIS A 92 -1.51 -7.86 -1.77
C HIS A 92 -0.71 -7.44 -0.54
N ILE A 93 0.08 -8.33 0.06
CA ILE A 93 0.94 -7.98 1.20
C ILE A 93 1.98 -6.92 0.77
N GLY A 94 2.56 -7.07 -0.42
CA GLY A 94 3.43 -6.04 -1.01
C GLY A 94 2.72 -4.69 -1.17
N ASP A 95 1.55 -4.69 -1.81
CA ASP A 95 0.73 -3.49 -2.04
C ASP A 95 0.37 -2.80 -0.71
N TYR A 96 -0.15 -3.58 0.23
CA TYR A 96 -0.62 -3.11 1.54
C TYR A 96 0.52 -2.50 2.36
N THR A 97 1.66 -3.19 2.45
CA THR A 97 2.80 -2.69 3.24
C THR A 97 3.40 -1.42 2.62
N LEU A 98 3.53 -1.37 1.30
CA LEU A 98 4.02 -0.20 0.58
C LEU A 98 3.09 1.01 0.80
N PHE A 99 1.78 0.78 0.70
CA PHE A 99 0.76 1.78 0.99
C PHE A 99 0.81 2.28 2.44
N MET A 100 0.83 1.37 3.43
CA MET A 100 0.83 1.74 4.85
C MET A 100 2.08 2.53 5.25
N LEU A 101 3.25 2.14 4.75
CA LEU A 101 4.52 2.84 5.04
C LEU A 101 4.62 4.21 4.36
N GLY A 102 4.00 4.36 3.19
CA GLY A 102 3.98 5.61 2.43
C GLY A 102 2.90 6.58 2.91
N MET A 103 1.66 6.10 3.07
CA MET A 103 0.47 6.91 3.32
C MET A 103 0.11 7.04 4.80
N PHE A 104 0.46 6.06 5.64
CA PHE A 104 0.05 6.02 7.05
C PHE A 104 1.19 5.66 8.03
N PRO A 105 2.39 6.27 7.94
CA PRO A 105 3.54 5.86 8.75
C PRO A 105 3.31 6.05 10.27
N LEU A 106 2.46 7.00 10.67
CA LEU A 106 2.15 7.25 12.08
C LEU A 106 1.38 6.09 12.71
N ASN A 107 0.59 5.34 11.93
CA ASN A 107 -0.14 4.18 12.43
C ASN A 107 0.79 3.02 12.82
N LEU A 108 2.03 3.06 12.30
CA LEU A 108 3.10 2.09 12.54
C LEU A 108 4.13 2.61 13.55
N SER A 109 4.19 3.93 13.76
CA SER A 109 5.14 4.59 14.65
C SER A 109 4.82 4.30 16.11
N GLY A 110 5.84 4.02 16.93
CA GLY A 110 5.70 3.80 18.38
C GLY A 110 5.11 2.45 18.78
N LYS A 111 4.70 1.61 17.82
CA LYS A 111 4.30 0.22 18.06
C LYS A 111 5.52 -0.69 17.90
N LYS A 112 5.78 -1.51 18.92
CA LYS A 112 6.71 -2.64 18.77
C LYS A 112 6.05 -3.66 17.85
N GLY A 113 6.81 -4.22 16.92
CA GLY A 113 6.32 -5.38 16.17
C GLY A 113 5.95 -6.48 17.15
N ARG A 114 4.67 -6.86 17.21
CA ARG A 114 4.31 -8.12 17.89
C ARG A 114 5.06 -9.23 17.16
N GLU A 115 5.71 -10.09 17.92
CA GLU A 115 6.56 -11.17 17.44
C GLU A 115 5.88 -11.91 16.30
N PHE A 116 6.39 -11.76 15.07
CA PHE A 116 5.94 -12.58 13.94
C PHE A 116 7.09 -13.09 13.09
N ILE A 117 6.90 -14.32 12.61
CA ILE A 117 7.90 -15.30 12.22
C ILE A 117 8.30 -15.09 10.75
N LEU A 118 9.51 -14.58 10.55
CA LEU A 118 10.20 -14.63 9.26
C LEU A 118 10.85 -16.02 9.12
N GLY A 119 10.07 -17.06 8.82
CA GLY A 119 10.62 -18.42 8.58
C GLY A 119 11.58 -18.94 9.68
N LYS A 120 11.25 -18.72 10.96
CA LYS A 120 12.02 -18.98 12.20
C LYS A 120 12.95 -17.87 12.71
N LEU A 121 13.05 -16.71 12.07
CA LEU A 121 13.72 -15.55 12.67
C LEU A 121 12.70 -14.57 13.27
N VAL A 122 12.73 -14.44 14.59
CA VAL A 122 12.22 -13.27 15.32
C VAL A 122 13.38 -12.29 15.37
N VAL A 123 13.22 -11.06 14.88
CA VAL A 123 14.22 -9.99 15.05
C VAL A 123 13.85 -9.18 16.29
N PRO A 124 14.50 -9.41 17.45
CA PRO A 124 14.17 -8.68 18.66
C PRO A 124 14.58 -7.21 18.49
N GLY A 125 13.67 -6.28 18.79
CA GLY A 125 13.96 -4.85 18.84
C GLY A 125 13.69 -4.05 17.56
N ALA A 126 13.25 -4.67 16.47
CA ALA A 126 12.82 -3.95 15.28
C ALA A 126 11.45 -3.26 15.46
N SER A 127 11.32 -2.08 14.87
CA SER A 127 10.07 -1.32 14.81
C SER A 127 9.05 -1.99 13.90
N LEU A 128 7.75 -1.73 14.12
CA LEU A 128 6.70 -2.26 13.23
C LEU A 128 6.89 -1.79 11.77
N SER A 129 7.42 -0.58 11.55
CA SER A 129 7.76 -0.08 10.22
C SER A 129 8.87 -0.89 9.52
N GLU A 130 9.91 -1.29 10.24
CA GLU A 130 10.98 -2.12 9.67
C GLU A 130 10.45 -3.50 9.29
N HIS A 131 9.55 -4.07 10.09
CA HIS A 131 8.88 -5.33 9.76
C HIS A 131 8.02 -5.20 8.49
N TYR A 132 7.21 -4.14 8.39
CA TYR A 132 6.42 -3.88 7.18
C TYR A 132 7.30 -3.75 5.95
N MET A 133 8.46 -3.09 6.07
CA MET A 133 9.38 -2.91 4.95
C MET A 133 9.99 -4.23 4.49
N LEU A 134 10.47 -5.06 5.42
CA LEU A 134 11.05 -6.37 5.10
C LEU A 134 10.00 -7.31 4.50
N GLN A 135 8.77 -7.33 5.04
CA GLN A 135 7.70 -8.19 4.54
C GLN A 135 7.18 -7.76 3.17
N GLY A 136 7.08 -6.45 2.92
CA GLY A 136 6.70 -5.90 1.63
C GLY A 136 7.69 -6.27 0.54
N GLN A 137 8.99 -6.05 0.80
CA GLN A 137 10.07 -6.44 -0.12
C GLN A 137 10.01 -7.95 -0.42
N ARG A 138 9.94 -8.78 0.63
CA ARG A 138 9.91 -10.23 0.46
C ARG A 138 8.68 -10.69 -0.31
N SER A 139 7.52 -10.11 -0.05
CA SER A 139 6.28 -10.52 -0.72
C SER A 139 6.28 -10.16 -2.20
N TYR A 140 6.75 -8.98 -2.57
CA TYR A 140 6.95 -8.68 -3.99
C TYR A 140 8.00 -9.58 -4.65
N ARG A 141 9.08 -9.94 -3.93
CA ARG A 141 10.06 -10.90 -4.44
C ARG A 141 9.43 -12.25 -4.75
N ILE A 142 8.59 -12.77 -3.84
CA ILE A 142 7.87 -14.02 -4.07
C ILE A 142 6.86 -13.88 -5.21
N ALA A 143 6.08 -12.79 -5.26
CA ALA A 143 5.14 -12.53 -6.34
C ALA A 143 5.82 -12.49 -7.72
N SER A 144 7.08 -12.04 -7.80
CA SER A 144 7.86 -12.03 -9.05
C SER A 144 8.17 -13.42 -9.60
N GLU A 145 8.02 -14.49 -8.82
CA GLU A 145 8.31 -15.87 -9.25
C GLU A 145 7.17 -16.51 -10.05
N PHE A 146 5.97 -15.92 -10.04
CA PHE A 146 4.76 -16.49 -10.66
C PHE A 146 4.34 -15.84 -11.99
N THR A 147 5.03 -14.80 -12.43
CA THR A 147 4.70 -14.00 -13.63
C THR A 147 5.98 -13.73 -14.44
N ASP A 148 5.88 -13.18 -15.66
CA ASP A 148 7.00 -12.51 -16.35
C ASP A 148 7.37 -11.22 -15.56
N GLY A 149 7.87 -11.41 -14.35
CA GLY A 149 7.64 -10.60 -13.15
C GLY A 149 8.49 -9.35 -12.98
N ASP A 150 8.72 -8.61 -14.06
CA ASP A 150 9.59 -7.43 -14.05
C ASP A 150 9.10 -6.36 -13.06
N ILE A 151 7.79 -6.09 -13.00
CA ILE A 151 7.20 -5.07 -12.11
C ILE A 151 7.37 -5.45 -10.63
N PHE A 152 7.09 -6.70 -10.25
CA PHE A 152 7.19 -7.11 -8.85
C PHE A 152 8.65 -7.24 -8.41
N LEU A 153 9.55 -7.65 -9.30
CA LEU A 153 10.97 -7.64 -9.03
C LEU A 153 11.51 -6.21 -8.84
N GLU A 154 11.04 -5.28 -9.66
CA GLU A 154 11.36 -3.85 -9.56
C GLU A 154 10.83 -3.25 -8.25
N LEU A 155 9.56 -3.49 -7.90
CA LEU A 155 8.96 -3.05 -6.63
C LEU A 155 9.69 -3.64 -5.41
N SER A 156 10.12 -4.89 -5.49
CA SER A 156 10.94 -5.52 -4.45
C SER A 156 12.31 -4.86 -4.32
N SER A 157 13.01 -4.67 -5.44
CA SER A 157 14.40 -4.20 -5.46
C SER A 157 14.52 -2.71 -5.09
N ASN A 158 13.52 -1.92 -5.49
CA ASN A 158 13.47 -0.48 -5.29
C ASN A 158 12.35 -0.07 -4.31
N PHE A 159 11.99 -0.94 -3.37
CA PHE A 159 10.88 -0.71 -2.43
C PHE A 159 10.97 0.63 -1.69
N LEU A 160 12.17 1.01 -1.24
CA LEU A 160 12.38 2.28 -0.52
C LEU A 160 12.11 3.50 -1.42
N LEU A 161 12.47 3.42 -2.70
CA LEU A 161 12.18 4.48 -3.69
C LEU A 161 10.67 4.70 -3.80
N TYR A 162 9.91 3.64 -4.04
CA TYR A 162 8.46 3.71 -4.19
C TYR A 162 7.75 4.10 -2.88
N ARG A 163 8.27 3.66 -1.73
CA ARG A 163 7.79 4.12 -0.42
C ARG A 163 8.00 5.62 -0.24
N ASN A 164 9.14 6.15 -0.67
CA ASN A 164 9.43 7.59 -0.59
C ASN A 164 8.59 8.41 -1.57
N ILE A 165 8.29 7.87 -2.75
CA ILE A 165 7.31 8.46 -3.68
C ILE A 165 5.94 8.58 -3.00
N LEU A 166 5.44 7.50 -2.37
CA LEU A 166 4.17 7.54 -1.65
C LEU A 166 4.17 8.45 -0.43
N GLU A 167 5.31 8.62 0.24
CA GLU A 167 5.44 9.64 1.29
C GLU A 167 5.24 11.06 0.74
N LEU A 168 5.81 11.37 -0.44
CA LEU A 168 5.58 12.66 -1.08
C LEU A 168 4.14 12.83 -1.58
N VAL A 169 3.51 11.75 -2.04
CA VAL A 169 2.07 11.72 -2.35
C VAL A 169 1.26 12.13 -1.12
N ARG A 170 1.51 11.49 0.04
CA ARG A 170 0.85 11.82 1.31
C ARG A 170 1.03 13.31 1.66
N ILE A 171 2.27 13.80 1.63
CA ILE A 171 2.59 15.21 1.94
C ILE A 171 1.84 16.17 1.02
N TYR A 172 1.79 15.86 -0.28
CA TYR A 172 1.05 16.65 -1.26
C TYR A 172 -0.45 16.71 -0.89
N LEU A 173 -1.07 15.56 -0.64
CA LEU A 173 -2.49 15.48 -0.30
C LEU A 173 -2.83 16.23 1.00
N GLU A 174 -1.99 16.10 2.04
CA GLU A 174 -2.13 16.85 3.29
C GLU A 174 -2.04 18.37 3.05
N SER A 175 -1.19 18.81 2.13
CA SER A 175 -1.03 20.23 1.80
C SER A 175 -2.25 20.81 1.06
N GLU A 176 -2.88 20.02 0.17
CA GLU A 176 -4.11 20.42 -0.53
C GLU A 176 -5.29 20.49 0.44
N ASN A 177 -5.40 19.52 1.36
CA ASN A 177 -6.44 19.52 2.40
C ASN A 177 -6.31 20.74 3.32
N LYS A 178 -5.09 21.06 3.80
CA LYS A 178 -4.84 22.28 4.60
C LYS A 178 -5.23 23.55 3.85
N ARG A 179 -4.88 23.66 2.56
CA ARG A 179 -5.27 24.81 1.71
C ARG A 179 -6.78 24.95 1.56
N ALA A 180 -7.50 23.85 1.38
CA ALA A 180 -8.95 23.86 1.32
C ALA A 180 -9.57 24.35 2.65
N LEU A 181 -9.05 23.89 3.79
CA LEU A 181 -9.47 24.32 5.12
C LEU A 181 -9.22 25.82 5.37
N PHE A 182 -8.08 26.36 4.94
CA PHE A 182 -7.80 27.80 5.07
C PHE A 182 -8.77 28.65 4.23
N LYS A 183 -8.99 28.28 2.95
CA LYS A 183 -9.95 28.99 2.08
C LYS A 183 -11.36 29.00 2.67
N ALA A 184 -11.81 27.89 3.27
CA ALA A 184 -13.13 27.81 3.89
C ALA A 184 -13.25 28.75 5.12
N LYS A 185 -12.21 28.84 5.95
CA LYS A 185 -12.18 29.73 7.12
C LYS A 185 -12.23 31.20 6.74
N ASP A 186 -11.49 31.62 5.71
CA ASP A 186 -11.48 33.01 5.23
C ASP A 186 -12.87 33.45 4.72
N VAL A 187 -13.64 32.55 4.12
CA VAL A 187 -15.02 32.82 3.66
C VAL A 187 -15.99 32.97 4.84
N THR A 188 -15.80 32.20 5.93
CA THR A 188 -16.68 32.26 7.11
C THR A 188 -16.29 33.34 8.14
N GLY A 189 -15.07 33.86 8.11
CA GLY A 189 -14.57 34.88 9.03
C GLY A 189 -14.82 36.33 8.61
N GLY A 190 -15.41 36.56 7.42
CA GLY A 190 -15.64 37.88 6.84
C GLY A 190 -16.96 38.57 7.22
N THR A 191 -17.73 38.03 8.17
CA THR A 191 -18.94 38.68 8.69
C THR A 191 -18.75 39.00 10.17
N GLY A 192 -18.14 40.15 10.46
CA GLY A 192 -17.95 40.71 11.80
C GLY A 192 -17.80 42.21 11.71
#